data_AF-A0A3N0W6D5-F1
#
_entry.id   AF-A0A3N0W6D5-F1
#
_cell.length_a   1.000
_cell.length_b   1.000
_cell.length_c   1.000
_cell.angle_alpha   90.00
_cell.angle_beta   90.00
_cell.angle_gamma   90.00
#
_symmetry.space_group_name_H-M   'P 1'
#
loop_
_entity.id
_entity.type
_entity.pdbx_description
1 polymer ?
#
loop_
_entity_poly.entity_id
_entity_poly.type
_entity_poly.pdbx_seq_one_letter_code
_entity_poly.pdbx_strand_id
1 'polypeptide(L)'
;MFKLLSKESNIFSIPVYIGFLLLVVIIFNILNFNTYEAIVAGITFLGIALAYFCFHTIALNYQTHLPLFLYTVFVFGLYPGHLDIGIAVALLTNSFLLLLLTSTNEDIRKKSYVLVGSIVALNFIFLPTTWPMALFVIIHVIATSEKIALNLFRFFLGIILIAFSYFSVMFFLRFTTWNPDYFPFGKMHFVMDYRNVLPLIPIALMLIYAVYDHFRNYNKKSPISRYKYTFLLVFSLAQLVTIILYMNKSYEYLLLLAFPSSIILSRMLRFLPKYWMQEVSLWLIIISLITFKAGTYFQLF
;
A
#
# COMPACT_ATOMS: atom_id res chain seq x y z
N MET A 1 11.23 -10.45 22.41
CA MET A 1 10.26 -9.52 21.78
C MET A 1 10.52 -8.15 22.38
N PHE A 2 10.53 -7.08 21.57
CA PHE A 2 10.73 -5.72 22.07
C PHE A 2 9.73 -5.44 23.19
N LYS A 3 10.21 -5.26 24.43
CA LYS A 3 9.34 -5.05 25.60
C LYS A 3 8.49 -3.78 25.44
N LEU A 4 8.97 -2.82 24.64
CA LEU A 4 8.30 -1.58 24.28
C LEU A 4 7.22 -1.75 23.19
N LEU A 5 7.38 -2.70 22.24
CA LEU A 5 6.44 -2.92 21.13
C LEU A 5 5.49 -4.11 21.39
N SER A 6 5.46 -4.62 22.62
CA SER A 6 4.48 -5.62 23.07
C SER A 6 3.11 -4.97 23.26
N LYS A 7 2.03 -5.74 23.11
CA LYS A 7 0.65 -5.27 23.38
C LYS A 7 0.38 -4.88 24.83
N GLU A 8 1.33 -5.10 25.73
CA GLU A 8 1.23 -4.72 27.14
C GLU A 8 1.52 -3.22 27.35
N SER A 9 2.11 -2.55 26.36
CA SER A 9 2.37 -1.10 26.39
C SER A 9 1.23 -0.33 25.72
N ASN A 10 0.44 0.40 26.53
CA ASN A 10 -0.63 1.29 26.04
C ASN A 10 -0.09 2.53 25.28
N ILE A 11 1.22 2.78 25.33
CA ILE A 11 1.88 3.93 24.70
C ILE A 11 1.83 3.83 23.16
N PHE A 12 1.70 2.61 22.59
CA PHE A 12 1.72 2.38 21.13
C PHE A 12 0.35 1.97 20.56
N SER A 13 -0.74 2.55 21.05
CA SER A 13 -2.08 2.29 20.51
C SER A 13 -2.28 2.93 19.13
N ILE A 14 -3.22 2.39 18.34
CA ILE A 14 -3.57 2.92 17.00
C ILE A 14 -3.88 4.43 17.04
N PRO A 15 -4.67 4.95 18.00
CA PRO A 15 -4.90 6.40 18.12
C PRO A 15 -3.62 7.23 18.30
N VAL A 16 -2.62 6.71 19.03
CA VAL A 16 -1.34 7.42 19.22
C VAL A 16 -0.55 7.50 17.93
N TYR A 17 -0.51 6.42 17.13
CA TYR A 17 0.12 6.45 15.81
C TYR A 17 -0.58 7.41 14.85
N ILE A 18 -1.92 7.43 14.87
CA ILE A 18 -2.71 8.36 14.06
C ILE A 18 -2.44 9.81 14.50
N GLY A 19 -2.38 10.08 15.81
CA GLY A 19 -2.05 11.40 16.35
C GLY A 19 -0.64 11.87 16.00
N PHE A 20 0.36 10.99 16.11
CA PHE A 20 1.73 11.28 15.69
C PHE A 20 1.80 11.57 14.19
N LEU A 21 1.09 10.78 13.37
CA LEU A 21 1.06 10.98 11.94
C LEU A 21 0.38 12.29 11.55
N LEU A 22 -0.72 12.64 12.21
CA LEU A 22 -1.40 13.92 12.05
C LEU A 22 -0.43 15.08 12.35
N LEU A 23 0.31 14.99 13.45
CA LEU A 23 1.30 15.99 13.85
C LEU A 23 2.40 16.12 12.78
N VAL A 24 2.92 15.00 12.27
CA VAL A 24 3.91 14.99 11.18
C VAL A 24 3.36 15.66 9.91
N VAL A 25 2.14 15.30 9.49
CA VAL A 25 1.49 15.90 8.32
C VAL A 25 1.29 17.41 8.52
N ILE A 26 0.85 17.83 9.71
CA ILE A 26 0.68 19.25 10.04
C ILE A 26 2.02 19.99 9.98
N ILE A 27 3.09 19.46 10.61
CA ILE A 27 4.43 20.09 10.59
C ILE A 27 4.96 20.24 9.16
N PHE A 28 4.81 19.21 8.31
CA PHE A 28 5.29 19.28 6.93
C PHE A 28 4.45 20.21 6.04
N ASN A 29 3.17 20.45 6.35
CA ASN A 29 2.27 21.29 5.56
C ASN A 29 2.09 22.73 6.09
N ILE A 30 2.58 23.05 7.30
CA ILE A 30 2.41 24.37 7.94
C ILE A 30 3.01 25.54 7.12
N LEU A 31 3.91 25.26 6.17
CA LEU A 31 4.67 26.29 5.46
C LEU A 31 4.06 26.74 4.11
N ASN A 32 2.98 26.11 3.62
CA ASN A 32 2.35 26.53 2.35
C ASN A 32 0.87 26.12 2.26
N PHE A 33 -0.04 26.85 2.91
CA PHE A 33 -1.47 26.52 2.85
C PHE A 33 -2.12 26.99 1.54
N ASN A 34 -2.06 26.15 0.51
CA ASN A 34 -2.97 26.21 -0.63
C ASN A 34 -4.17 25.26 -0.40
N THR A 35 -5.39 25.65 -0.79
CA THR A 35 -6.61 24.85 -0.60
C THR A 35 -6.51 23.48 -1.27
N TYR A 36 -5.83 23.41 -2.43
CA TYR A 36 -5.55 22.16 -3.13
C TYR A 36 -4.64 21.23 -2.31
N GLU A 37 -3.54 21.75 -1.79
CA GLU A 37 -2.58 20.97 -0.99
C GLU A 37 -3.23 20.45 0.31
N ALA A 38 -4.10 21.25 0.94
CA ALA A 38 -4.86 20.83 2.11
C ALA A 38 -5.79 19.64 1.82
N ILE A 39 -6.47 19.63 0.66
CA ILE A 39 -7.32 18.50 0.24
C ILE A 39 -6.48 17.24 0.04
N VAL A 40 -5.35 17.35 -0.67
CA VAL A 40 -4.47 16.21 -0.95
C VAL A 40 -3.85 15.65 0.34
N ALA A 41 -3.42 16.53 1.25
CA ALA A 41 -2.93 16.14 2.58
C ALA A 41 -4.03 15.43 3.39
N GLY A 42 -5.28 15.91 3.33
CA GLY A 42 -6.44 15.27 3.97
C GLY A 42 -6.71 13.85 3.43
N ILE A 43 -6.71 13.68 2.11
CA ILE A 43 -6.89 12.36 1.46
C ILE A 43 -5.73 11.42 1.86
N THR A 44 -4.50 11.93 1.83
CA THR A 44 -3.31 11.18 2.21
C THR A 44 -3.39 10.71 3.66
N PHE A 45 -3.73 11.62 4.58
CA PHE A 45 -3.92 11.32 6.00
C PHE A 45 -4.98 10.23 6.19
N LEU A 46 -6.14 10.36 5.54
CA LEU A 46 -7.19 9.35 5.60
C LEU A 46 -6.71 7.99 5.08
N GLY A 47 -5.99 7.97 3.95
CA GLY A 47 -5.47 6.73 3.37
C GLY A 47 -4.48 6.01 4.29
N ILE A 48 -3.55 6.77 4.88
CA ILE A 48 -2.57 6.24 5.83
C ILE A 48 -3.23 5.82 7.15
N ALA A 49 -4.16 6.61 7.68
CA ALA A 49 -4.94 6.26 8.87
C ALA A 49 -5.74 4.97 8.66
N LEU A 50 -6.39 4.82 7.50
CA LEU A 50 -7.16 3.62 7.17
C LEU A 50 -6.28 2.37 7.10
N ALA A 51 -5.04 2.51 6.63
CA ALA A 51 -4.08 1.42 6.63
C ALA A 51 -3.76 0.91 8.05
N TYR A 52 -3.71 1.78 9.08
CA TYR A 52 -3.57 1.35 10.48
C TYR A 52 -4.70 0.40 10.91
N PHE A 53 -5.94 0.67 10.49
CA PHE A 53 -7.07 -0.24 10.74
C PHE A 53 -6.93 -1.56 9.96
N CYS A 54 -6.38 -1.52 8.75
CA CYS A 54 -6.14 -2.72 7.94
C CYS A 54 -5.21 -3.73 8.63
N PHE A 55 -4.21 -3.28 9.40
CA PHE A 55 -3.34 -4.19 10.16
C PHE A 55 -4.13 -5.03 11.18
N HIS A 56 -5.14 -4.43 11.82
CA HIS A 56 -6.01 -5.14 12.76
C HIS A 56 -6.89 -6.16 12.01
N THR A 57 -7.52 -5.76 10.90
CA THR A 57 -8.41 -6.63 10.11
C THR A 57 -7.67 -7.81 9.49
N ILE A 58 -6.48 -7.59 8.93
CA ILE A 58 -5.66 -8.65 8.34
C ILE A 58 -5.19 -9.63 9.42
N ALA A 59 -4.88 -9.18 10.63
CA ALA A 59 -4.54 -10.03 11.78
C ALA A 59 -3.43 -11.06 11.49
N LEU A 60 -2.46 -10.73 10.63
CA LEU A 60 -1.32 -11.62 10.32
C LEU A 60 -0.23 -11.60 11.40
N ASN A 61 -0.18 -10.53 12.20
CA ASN A 61 0.81 -10.30 13.25
C ASN A 61 0.13 -10.22 14.61
N TYR A 62 -0.29 -11.37 15.14
CA TYR A 62 -0.92 -11.46 16.46
C TYR A 62 0.04 -10.94 17.55
N GLN A 63 -0.47 -10.08 18.45
CA GLN A 63 0.18 -9.67 19.71
C GLN A 63 1.43 -8.76 19.64
N THR A 64 1.68 -8.09 18.52
CA THR A 64 2.82 -7.16 18.39
C THR A 64 2.43 -5.83 17.75
N HIS A 65 2.95 -4.71 18.24
CA HIS A 65 2.85 -3.39 17.59
C HIS A 65 3.90 -3.20 16.48
N LEU A 66 4.84 -4.14 16.33
CA LEU A 66 5.89 -4.12 15.31
C LEU A 66 5.44 -3.75 13.88
N PRO A 67 4.37 -4.32 13.29
CA PRO A 67 3.93 -3.91 11.96
C PRO A 67 3.43 -2.46 11.90
N LEU A 68 2.79 -1.95 12.96
CA LEU A 68 2.32 -0.57 13.04
C LEU A 68 3.53 0.38 13.13
N PHE A 69 4.50 0.03 13.98
CA PHE A 69 5.76 0.77 14.11
C PHE A 69 6.51 0.83 12.77
N LEU A 70 6.74 -0.33 12.13
CA LEU A 70 7.40 -0.36 10.82
C LEU A 70 6.63 0.48 9.81
N TYR A 71 5.30 0.42 9.79
CA TYR A 71 4.50 1.24 8.88
C TYR A 71 4.72 2.73 9.10
N THR A 72 4.76 3.19 10.36
CA THR A 72 5.10 4.59 10.67
C THR A 72 6.49 4.96 10.15
N VAL A 73 7.50 4.11 10.35
CA VAL A 73 8.87 4.36 9.87
C VAL A 73 8.94 4.37 8.34
N PHE A 74 8.24 3.45 7.67
CA PHE A 74 8.14 3.43 6.20
C PHE A 74 7.48 4.69 5.66
N VAL A 75 6.33 5.08 6.21
CA VAL A 75 5.65 6.31 5.79
C VAL A 75 6.54 7.52 6.02
N PHE A 76 7.19 7.65 7.18
CA PHE A 76 8.09 8.76 7.46
C PHE A 76 9.31 8.80 6.50
N GLY A 77 9.92 7.65 6.23
CA GLY A 77 11.09 7.56 5.35
C GLY A 77 10.77 7.82 3.88
N LEU A 78 9.58 7.43 3.42
CA LEU A 78 9.19 7.50 2.00
C LEU A 78 8.31 8.70 1.65
N TYR A 79 7.66 9.36 2.62
CA TYR A 79 6.81 10.52 2.38
C TYR A 79 7.65 11.78 2.14
N PRO A 80 7.60 12.40 0.95
CA PRO A 80 8.47 13.54 0.66
C PRO A 80 7.99 14.85 1.27
N GLY A 81 6.72 14.98 1.64
CA GLY A 81 6.13 16.18 2.25
C GLY A 81 4.88 16.64 1.53
N HIS A 82 4.92 16.58 0.20
CA HIS A 82 3.80 16.75 -0.73
C HIS A 82 3.58 15.43 -1.48
N LEU A 83 2.34 15.16 -1.92
CA LEU A 83 2.05 14.03 -2.80
C LEU A 83 1.22 14.50 -3.98
N ASP A 84 1.39 13.82 -5.11
CA ASP A 84 0.41 13.91 -6.19
C ASP A 84 -0.96 13.38 -5.73
N ILE A 85 -2.04 14.02 -6.19
CA ILE A 85 -3.41 13.62 -5.86
C ILE A 85 -3.70 12.17 -6.27
N GLY A 86 -3.12 11.70 -7.37
CA GLY A 86 -3.24 10.33 -7.84
C GLY A 86 -2.69 9.33 -6.83
N ILE A 87 -1.52 9.60 -6.26
CA ILE A 87 -0.90 8.72 -5.25
C ILE A 87 -1.67 8.79 -3.93
N ALA A 88 -2.13 9.98 -3.52
CA ALA A 88 -2.97 10.14 -2.33
C ALA A 88 -4.28 9.31 -2.42
N VAL A 89 -4.99 9.41 -3.55
CA VAL A 89 -6.20 8.62 -3.81
C VAL A 89 -5.87 7.12 -3.91
N ALA A 90 -4.74 6.75 -4.52
CA ALA A 90 -4.30 5.36 -4.59
C ALA A 90 -4.06 4.75 -3.20
N LEU A 91 -3.43 5.49 -2.27
CA LEU A 91 -3.24 5.04 -0.89
C LEU A 91 -4.58 4.78 -0.19
N LEU A 92 -5.55 5.69 -0.36
CA LEU A 92 -6.88 5.57 0.23
C LEU A 92 -7.67 4.39 -0.36
N THR A 93 -7.74 4.31 -1.68
CA THR A 93 -8.49 3.26 -2.39
C THR A 93 -7.90 1.87 -2.15
N ASN A 94 -6.57 1.75 -2.14
CA ASN A 94 -5.89 0.49 -1.80
C ASN A 94 -6.25 0.01 -0.39
N SER A 95 -6.32 0.91 0.60
CA SER A 95 -6.75 0.56 1.96
C SER A 95 -8.19 0.03 1.99
N PHE A 96 -9.12 0.64 1.24
CA PHE A 96 -10.48 0.11 1.11
C PHE A 96 -10.52 -1.26 0.41
N LEU A 97 -9.76 -1.45 -0.68
CA LEU A 97 -9.67 -2.73 -1.38
C LEU A 97 -9.19 -3.83 -0.44
N LEU A 98 -8.17 -3.55 0.36
CA LEU A 98 -7.66 -4.49 1.36
C LEU A 98 -8.73 -4.84 2.39
N LEU A 99 -9.46 -3.87 2.95
CA LEU A 99 -10.52 -4.12 3.92
C LEU A 99 -11.65 -5.00 3.36
N LEU A 100 -12.11 -4.71 2.15
CA LEU A 100 -13.22 -5.43 1.53
C LEU A 100 -12.84 -6.87 1.15
N LEU A 101 -11.65 -7.05 0.56
CA LEU A 101 -11.22 -8.35 0.02
C LEU A 101 -10.63 -9.28 1.09
N THR A 102 -10.14 -8.74 2.21
CA THR A 102 -9.65 -9.55 3.34
C THR A 102 -10.73 -9.91 4.36
N SER A 103 -11.95 -9.41 4.19
CA SER A 103 -13.07 -9.74 5.07
C SER A 103 -13.36 -11.24 5.12
N THR A 104 -13.43 -11.78 6.33
CA THR A 104 -13.80 -13.18 6.59
C THR A 104 -15.29 -13.43 6.44
N ASN A 105 -16.11 -12.38 6.47
CA ASN A 105 -17.54 -12.49 6.22
C ASN A 105 -17.79 -12.62 4.71
N GLU A 106 -18.21 -13.81 4.31
CA GLU A 106 -18.43 -14.16 2.92
C GLU A 106 -19.56 -13.36 2.26
N ASP A 107 -20.61 -13.01 3.01
CA ASP A 107 -21.71 -12.19 2.52
C ASP A 107 -21.26 -10.76 2.21
N ILE A 108 -20.45 -10.17 3.09
CA ILE A 108 -19.86 -8.84 2.88
C ILE A 108 -18.96 -8.90 1.64
N ARG A 109 -18.06 -9.88 1.57
CA ARG A 109 -17.12 -10.02 0.44
C ARG A 109 -17.84 -10.19 -0.91
N LYS A 110 -18.83 -11.09 -0.98
CA LYS A 110 -19.59 -11.38 -2.22
C LYS A 110 -20.46 -10.21 -2.68
N LYS A 111 -21.06 -9.45 -1.75
CA LYS A 111 -21.88 -8.27 -2.07
C LYS A 111 -21.04 -7.06 -2.44
N SER A 112 -19.78 -7.00 -1.99
CA SER A 112 -18.90 -5.86 -2.22
C SER A 112 -18.19 -5.85 -3.58
N TYR A 113 -18.28 -6.89 -4.41
CA TYR A 113 -17.53 -6.93 -5.68
C TYR A 113 -17.89 -5.78 -6.65
N VAL A 114 -19.14 -5.30 -6.65
CA VAL A 114 -19.51 -4.10 -7.42
C VAL A 114 -18.75 -2.88 -6.89
N LEU A 115 -18.74 -2.68 -5.57
CA LEU A 115 -18.01 -1.59 -4.92
C LEU A 115 -16.50 -1.69 -5.18
N VAL A 116 -15.92 -2.90 -5.14
CA VAL A 116 -14.51 -3.16 -5.46
C VAL A 116 -14.21 -2.73 -6.90
N GLY A 117 -15.07 -3.06 -7.86
CA GLY A 117 -14.94 -2.61 -9.25
C GLY A 117 -14.96 -1.10 -9.38
N SER A 118 -15.90 -0.45 -8.69
CA SER A 118 -15.99 1.02 -8.68
C SER A 118 -14.76 1.67 -8.04
N ILE A 119 -14.22 1.12 -6.95
CA ILE A 119 -13.00 1.63 -6.31
C ILE A 119 -11.79 1.49 -7.23
N VAL A 120 -11.64 0.35 -7.92
CA VAL A 120 -10.55 0.14 -8.89
C VAL A 120 -10.66 1.12 -10.06
N ALA A 121 -11.87 1.33 -10.59
CA ALA A 121 -12.09 2.30 -11.67
C ALA A 121 -11.79 3.74 -11.22
N LEU A 122 -12.22 4.13 -10.02
CA LEU A 122 -11.91 5.43 -9.44
C LEU A 122 -10.40 5.60 -9.26
N ASN A 123 -9.71 4.59 -8.74
CA ASN A 123 -8.25 4.61 -8.61
C ASN A 123 -7.57 4.79 -9.97
N PHE A 124 -8.04 4.11 -11.01
CA PHE A 124 -7.52 4.26 -12.37
C PHE A 124 -7.74 5.67 -12.94
N ILE A 125 -8.87 6.32 -12.66
CA ILE A 125 -9.14 7.69 -13.11
C ILE A 125 -8.11 8.67 -12.52
N PHE A 126 -7.81 8.55 -11.23
CA PHE A 126 -6.84 9.43 -10.57
C PHE A 126 -5.39 9.05 -10.86
N LEU A 127 -5.09 7.77 -11.01
CA LEU A 127 -3.76 7.26 -11.26
C LEU A 127 -3.80 6.04 -12.21
N PRO A 128 -3.78 6.27 -13.55
CA PRO A 128 -3.90 5.21 -14.55
C PRO A 128 -2.82 4.12 -14.48
N THR A 129 -1.67 4.45 -13.89
CA THR A 129 -0.55 3.53 -13.66
C THR A 129 -0.92 2.40 -12.68
N THR A 130 -2.01 2.53 -11.91
CA THR A 130 -2.53 1.51 -10.97
C THR A 130 -3.32 0.38 -11.64
N TRP A 131 -3.37 0.30 -12.97
CA TRP A 131 -4.04 -0.79 -13.69
C TRP A 131 -3.68 -2.22 -13.24
N PRO A 132 -2.46 -2.55 -12.71
CA PRO A 132 -2.18 -3.88 -12.18
C PRO A 132 -3.10 -4.27 -11.01
N MET A 133 -3.71 -3.29 -10.32
CA MET A 133 -4.70 -3.54 -9.27
C MET A 133 -5.97 -4.21 -9.81
N ALA A 134 -6.38 -3.91 -11.04
CA ALA A 134 -7.50 -4.61 -11.67
C ALA A 134 -7.18 -6.10 -11.88
N LEU A 135 -5.96 -6.42 -12.34
CA LEU A 135 -5.50 -7.80 -12.47
C LEU A 135 -5.43 -8.51 -11.14
N PHE A 136 -4.92 -7.85 -10.09
CA PHE A 136 -4.92 -8.38 -8.73
C PHE A 136 -6.33 -8.79 -8.28
N VAL A 137 -7.34 -7.93 -8.50
CA VAL A 137 -8.72 -8.25 -8.12
C VAL A 137 -9.26 -9.42 -8.95
N ILE A 138 -9.01 -9.46 -10.26
CA ILE A 138 -9.45 -10.56 -11.13
C ILE A 138 -8.87 -11.90 -10.64
N ILE A 139 -7.56 -11.95 -10.42
CA ILE A 139 -6.88 -13.14 -9.89
C ILE A 139 -7.45 -13.54 -8.53
N HIS A 140 -7.69 -12.57 -7.65
CA HIS A 140 -8.28 -12.81 -6.35
C HIS A 140 -9.69 -13.41 -6.45
N VAL A 141 -10.55 -12.87 -7.32
CA VAL A 141 -11.91 -13.41 -7.53
C VAL A 141 -11.86 -14.85 -8.03
N ILE A 142 -11.01 -15.14 -9.03
CA ILE A 142 -10.84 -16.48 -9.58
C ILE A 142 -10.37 -17.46 -8.51
N ALA A 143 -9.41 -17.05 -7.67
CA ALA A 143 -8.81 -17.92 -6.66
C ALA A 143 -9.72 -18.19 -5.45
N THR A 144 -10.69 -17.32 -5.15
CA THR A 144 -11.42 -17.34 -3.87
C THR A 144 -12.92 -17.51 -3.99
N SER A 145 -13.45 -17.50 -5.21
CA SER A 145 -14.90 -17.52 -5.44
C SER A 145 -15.39 -18.82 -6.05
N GLU A 146 -16.45 -19.38 -5.47
CA GLU A 146 -17.18 -20.50 -6.08
C GLU A 146 -17.96 -20.09 -7.34
N LYS A 147 -18.46 -18.84 -7.37
CA LYS A 147 -19.25 -18.28 -8.48
C LYS A 147 -18.42 -17.25 -9.26
N ILE A 148 -17.32 -17.72 -9.84
CA ILE A 148 -16.31 -16.88 -10.53
C ILE A 148 -16.97 -15.94 -11.55
N ALA A 149 -17.75 -16.48 -12.49
CA ALA A 149 -18.37 -15.70 -13.56
C ALA A 149 -19.30 -14.58 -13.04
N LEU A 150 -20.15 -14.89 -12.04
CA LEU A 150 -21.05 -13.91 -11.44
C LEU A 150 -20.30 -12.79 -10.73
N ASN A 151 -19.22 -13.12 -10.01
CA ASN A 151 -18.47 -12.12 -9.24
C ASN A 151 -17.54 -11.28 -10.12
N LEU A 152 -17.01 -11.85 -11.22
CA LEU A 152 -16.36 -11.07 -12.26
C LEU A 152 -17.35 -10.12 -12.94
N PHE A 153 -18.57 -10.59 -13.26
CA PHE A 153 -19.62 -9.72 -13.80
C PHE A 153 -19.93 -8.55 -12.84
N ARG A 154 -20.09 -8.82 -11.54
CA ARG A 154 -20.29 -7.77 -10.53
C ARG A 154 -19.13 -6.77 -10.48
N PHE A 155 -17.90 -7.27 -10.54
CA PHE A 155 -16.71 -6.42 -10.59
C PHE A 155 -16.70 -5.51 -11.83
N PHE A 156 -16.93 -6.06 -13.02
CA PHE A 156 -17.00 -5.27 -14.25
C PHE A 156 -18.18 -4.30 -14.26
N LEU A 157 -19.33 -4.67 -13.69
CA LEU A 157 -20.45 -3.77 -13.51
C LEU A 157 -20.05 -2.53 -12.69
N GLY A 158 -19.29 -2.72 -11.61
CA GLY A 158 -18.74 -1.61 -10.82
C GLY A 158 -17.86 -0.66 -11.63
N ILE A 159 -17.03 -1.19 -12.53
CA ILE A 159 -16.18 -0.41 -13.44
C ILE A 159 -17.04 0.38 -14.43
N ILE A 160 -18.01 -0.28 -15.06
CA ILE A 160 -18.90 0.32 -16.06
C ILE A 160 -19.71 1.47 -15.46
N LEU A 161 -20.19 1.34 -14.22
CA LEU A 161 -20.93 2.39 -13.52
C LEU A 161 -20.08 3.66 -13.33
N ILE A 162 -18.81 3.51 -12.94
CA ILE A 162 -17.89 4.64 -12.81
C ILE A 162 -17.54 5.23 -14.18
N ALA A 163 -17.30 4.39 -15.18
CA ALA A 163 -17.03 4.85 -16.54
C ALA A 163 -18.20 5.67 -17.10
N PHE A 164 -19.45 5.19 -16.97
CA PHE A 164 -20.63 5.95 -17.40
C PHE A 164 -20.82 7.24 -16.62
N SER A 165 -20.57 7.24 -15.31
CA SER A 165 -20.60 8.47 -14.51
C SER A 165 -19.58 9.49 -15.04
N TYR A 166 -18.33 9.06 -15.26
CA TYR A 166 -17.27 9.90 -15.82
C TYR A 166 -17.67 10.47 -17.19
N PHE A 167 -18.08 9.63 -18.13
CA PHE A 167 -18.48 10.08 -19.47
C PHE A 167 -19.72 10.98 -19.46
N SER A 168 -20.65 10.76 -18.55
CA SER A 168 -21.81 11.64 -18.38
C SER A 168 -21.37 13.04 -17.94
N VAL A 169 -20.49 13.13 -16.94
CA VAL A 169 -19.92 14.42 -16.49
C VAL A 169 -19.16 15.10 -17.63
N MET A 170 -18.29 14.37 -18.34
CA MET A 170 -17.54 14.92 -19.47
C MET A 170 -18.46 15.44 -20.58
N PHE A 171 -19.54 14.72 -20.87
CA PHE A 171 -20.55 15.14 -21.84
C PHE A 171 -21.25 16.45 -21.42
N PHE A 172 -21.68 16.57 -20.16
CA PHE A 172 -22.31 17.79 -19.64
C PHE A 172 -21.35 19.00 -19.62
N LEU A 173 -20.05 18.74 -19.38
CA LEU A 173 -19.00 19.75 -19.44
C LEU A 173 -18.54 20.08 -20.87
N ARG A 174 -19.14 19.43 -21.90
CA ARG A 174 -18.80 19.59 -23.32
C ARG A 174 -17.33 19.29 -23.64
N PHE A 175 -16.69 18.40 -22.88
CA PHE A 175 -15.38 17.90 -23.24
C PHE A 175 -15.50 16.95 -24.44
N THR A 176 -14.85 17.31 -25.55
CA THR A 176 -14.86 16.55 -26.81
C THR A 176 -13.53 15.90 -27.15
N THR A 177 -12.52 16.07 -26.30
CA THR A 177 -11.17 15.54 -26.51
C THR A 177 -10.84 14.45 -25.48
N TRP A 178 -10.12 13.43 -25.94
CA TRP A 178 -9.58 12.41 -25.05
C TRP A 178 -8.17 12.79 -24.63
N ASN A 179 -7.88 12.71 -23.33
CA ASN A 179 -6.51 12.88 -22.87
C ASN A 179 -5.75 11.54 -23.00
N PRO A 180 -4.74 11.44 -23.90
CA PRO A 180 -3.96 10.22 -24.07
C PRO A 180 -3.18 9.82 -22.81
N ASP A 181 -3.00 10.72 -21.84
CA ASP A 181 -2.34 10.43 -20.56
C ASP A 181 -3.03 9.35 -19.73
N TYR A 182 -4.32 9.11 -19.95
CA TYR A 182 -5.08 8.01 -19.33
C TYR A 182 -4.72 6.64 -19.89
N PHE A 183 -3.93 6.55 -20.96
CA PHE A 183 -3.45 5.30 -21.51
C PHE A 183 -2.06 4.97 -20.92
N PRO A 184 -1.97 4.04 -19.96
CA PRO A 184 -0.74 3.84 -19.19
C PRO A 184 0.36 3.09 -19.97
N PHE A 185 0.06 2.52 -21.14
CA PHE A 185 1.01 1.68 -21.88
C PHE A 185 2.09 2.47 -22.62
N GLY A 186 1.84 3.73 -22.98
CA GLY A 186 2.83 4.60 -23.63
C GLY A 186 3.86 5.21 -22.66
N LYS A 187 3.62 5.10 -21.35
CA LYS A 187 4.45 5.70 -20.28
C LYS A 187 5.31 4.68 -19.53
N MET A 188 5.36 3.44 -20.00
CA MET A 188 6.14 2.37 -19.38
C MET A 188 7.63 2.61 -19.65
N HIS A 189 8.36 3.02 -18.61
CA HIS A 189 9.80 3.21 -18.70
C HIS A 189 10.48 2.58 -17.49
N PHE A 190 11.35 1.62 -17.75
CA PHE A 190 12.21 1.05 -16.72
C PHE A 190 13.17 2.13 -16.20
N VAL A 191 13.34 2.16 -14.88
CA VAL A 191 14.35 2.99 -14.24
C VAL A 191 15.73 2.49 -14.69
N MET A 192 16.54 3.38 -15.28
CA MET A 192 17.89 3.05 -15.70
C MET A 192 18.95 3.46 -14.66
N ASP A 193 18.59 4.36 -13.74
CA ASP A 193 19.46 4.84 -12.66
C ASP A 193 18.85 4.55 -11.29
N TYR A 194 19.50 3.65 -10.55
CA TYR A 194 19.07 3.20 -9.23
C TYR A 194 19.85 3.82 -8.07
N ARG A 195 20.74 4.80 -8.31
CA ARG A 195 21.62 5.39 -7.28
C ARG A 195 20.84 5.87 -6.05
N ASN A 196 19.74 6.57 -6.29
CA ASN A 196 18.89 7.13 -5.24
C ASN A 196 18.16 6.08 -4.39
N VAL A 197 17.93 4.88 -4.92
CA VAL A 197 17.26 3.80 -4.18
C VAL A 197 18.24 2.78 -3.58
N LEU A 198 19.55 2.95 -3.79
CA LEU A 198 20.58 2.09 -3.20
C LEU A 198 20.46 1.94 -1.67
N PRO A 199 20.13 3.00 -0.89
CA PRO A 199 19.96 2.85 0.56
C PRO A 199 18.86 1.86 0.96
N LEU A 200 17.91 1.55 0.05
CA LEU A 200 16.80 0.62 0.27
C LEU A 200 17.14 -0.84 -0.10
N ILE A 201 18.32 -1.11 -0.68
CA ILE A 201 18.77 -2.48 -1.00
C ILE A 201 18.65 -3.43 0.19
N PRO A 202 19.07 -3.07 1.42
CA PRO A 202 18.97 -3.99 2.56
C PRO A 202 17.53 -4.41 2.83
N ILE A 203 16.58 -3.48 2.70
CA ILE A 203 15.14 -3.76 2.83
C ILE A 203 14.66 -4.70 1.72
N ALA A 204 15.08 -4.46 0.47
CA ALA A 204 14.74 -5.33 -0.65
C ALA A 204 15.24 -6.77 -0.46
N LEU A 205 16.48 -6.94 -0.01
CA LEU A 205 17.05 -8.26 0.30
C LEU A 205 16.29 -8.95 1.44
N MET A 206 15.91 -8.22 2.49
CA MET A 206 15.09 -8.75 3.58
C MET A 206 13.69 -9.15 3.12
N LEU A 207 13.07 -8.39 2.21
CA LEU A 207 11.79 -8.75 1.61
C LEU A 207 11.90 -10.05 0.80
N ILE A 208 12.94 -10.19 -0.03
CA ILE A 208 13.21 -11.43 -0.79
C ILE A 208 13.39 -12.62 0.18
N TYR A 209 14.19 -12.43 1.22
CA TYR A 209 14.40 -13.45 2.26
C TYR A 209 13.09 -13.82 2.97
N ALA A 210 12.25 -12.84 3.31
CA ALA A 210 10.96 -13.06 3.96
C ALA A 210 10.00 -13.89 3.09
N VAL A 211 10.00 -13.63 1.77
CA VAL A 211 9.22 -14.42 0.80
C VAL A 211 9.76 -15.85 0.72
N TYR A 212 11.09 -16.00 0.64
CA TYR A 212 11.73 -17.31 0.63
C TYR A 212 11.41 -18.12 1.90
N ASP A 213 11.59 -17.53 3.09
CA ASP A 213 11.24 -18.17 4.37
C ASP A 213 9.75 -18.52 4.41
N HIS A 214 8.92 -17.68 3.80
CA HIS A 214 7.49 -17.96 3.76
C HIS A 214 7.18 -19.30 3.09
N PHE A 215 7.73 -19.51 1.89
CA PHE A 215 7.51 -20.72 1.11
C PHE A 215 8.25 -21.94 1.68
N ARG A 216 9.46 -21.75 2.23
CA ARG A 216 10.20 -22.82 2.91
C ARG A 216 9.41 -23.42 4.08
N ASN A 217 8.69 -22.57 4.82
CA ASN A 217 7.87 -22.98 5.95
C ASN A 217 6.37 -23.00 5.62
N TYR A 218 5.99 -23.17 4.35
CA TYR A 218 4.60 -23.07 3.91
C TYR A 218 3.69 -24.10 4.60
N ASN A 219 4.08 -25.37 4.58
CA ASN A 219 3.27 -26.48 5.10
C ASN A 219 3.12 -26.48 6.63
N LYS A 220 3.96 -25.71 7.34
CA LYS A 220 3.90 -25.58 8.81
C LYS A 220 2.86 -24.55 9.28
N LYS A 221 2.23 -23.81 8.34
CA LYS A 221 1.34 -22.69 8.64
C LYS A 221 -0.13 -23.09 8.52
N SER A 222 -0.96 -22.49 9.36
CA SER A 222 -2.41 -22.66 9.25
C SER A 222 -2.93 -22.21 7.88
N PRO A 223 -3.99 -22.85 7.34
CA PRO A 223 -4.59 -22.46 6.05
C PRO A 223 -4.93 -20.97 5.97
N ILE A 224 -5.46 -20.40 7.05
CA ILE A 224 -5.81 -18.97 7.15
C ILE A 224 -4.57 -18.08 7.01
N SER A 225 -3.47 -18.43 7.70
CA SER A 225 -2.22 -17.67 7.63
C SER A 225 -1.55 -17.75 6.26
N ARG A 226 -1.66 -18.91 5.59
CA ARG A 226 -1.21 -19.07 4.21
C ARG A 226 -2.01 -18.18 3.26
N TYR A 227 -3.33 -18.31 3.28
CA TYR A 227 -4.24 -17.54 2.44
C TYR A 227 -4.01 -16.03 2.56
N LYS A 228 -4.03 -15.48 3.78
CA LYS A 228 -3.87 -14.04 4.02
C LYS A 228 -2.50 -13.52 3.58
N TYR A 229 -1.44 -14.32 3.75
CA TYR A 229 -0.11 -13.92 3.33
C TYR A 229 0.05 -14.00 1.81
N THR A 230 -0.46 -15.05 1.17
CA THR A 230 -0.50 -15.15 -0.30
C THR A 230 -1.30 -14.00 -0.90
N PHE A 231 -2.47 -13.67 -0.35
CA PHE A 231 -3.24 -12.49 -0.73
C PHE A 231 -2.39 -11.22 -0.71
N LEU A 232 -1.67 -11.00 0.40
CA LEU A 232 -0.80 -9.85 0.55
C LEU A 232 0.37 -9.87 -0.42
N LEU A 233 0.97 -11.03 -0.72
CA LEU A 233 2.03 -11.14 -1.73
C LEU A 233 1.56 -10.78 -3.13
N VAL A 234 0.37 -11.24 -3.54
CA VAL A 234 -0.18 -10.91 -4.88
C VAL A 234 -0.55 -9.41 -4.93
N PHE A 235 -1.06 -8.84 -3.83
CA PHE A 235 -1.25 -7.40 -3.70
C PHE A 235 0.07 -6.63 -3.86
N SER A 236 1.12 -7.03 -3.12
CA SER A 236 2.46 -6.43 -3.23
C SER A 236 3.02 -6.53 -4.64
N LEU A 237 2.80 -7.65 -5.33
CA LEU A 237 3.25 -7.86 -6.68
C LEU A 237 2.60 -6.85 -7.64
N ALA A 238 1.29 -6.62 -7.52
CA ALA A 238 0.61 -5.61 -8.32
C ALA A 238 1.17 -4.19 -8.08
N GLN A 239 1.44 -3.82 -6.82
CA GLN A 239 2.09 -2.53 -6.52
C GLN A 239 3.52 -2.46 -7.08
N LEU A 240 4.26 -3.56 -7.00
CA LEU A 240 5.64 -3.65 -7.49
C LEU A 240 5.69 -3.52 -9.02
N VAL A 241 4.73 -4.12 -9.74
CA VAL A 241 4.58 -3.91 -11.19
C VAL A 241 4.36 -2.43 -11.51
N THR A 242 3.47 -1.76 -10.77
CA THR A 242 3.26 -0.31 -10.91
C THR A 242 4.56 0.48 -10.70
N ILE A 243 5.31 0.16 -9.63
CA ILE A 243 6.56 0.85 -9.29
C ILE A 243 7.63 0.64 -10.36
N ILE A 244 7.86 -0.61 -10.78
CA ILE A 244 8.89 -0.92 -11.78
C ILE A 244 8.62 -0.23 -13.11
N LEU A 245 7.36 -0.18 -13.53
CA LEU A 245 6.98 0.36 -14.83
C LEU A 245 6.84 1.90 -14.84
N TYR A 246 6.53 2.52 -13.70
CA TYR A 246 6.08 3.91 -13.66
C TYR A 246 6.74 4.83 -12.62
N MET A 247 7.51 4.32 -11.66
CA MET A 247 8.10 5.17 -10.61
C MET A 247 9.05 6.23 -11.19
N ASN A 248 9.90 5.87 -12.14
CA ASN A 248 10.95 6.75 -12.69
C ASN A 248 11.67 7.55 -11.57
N LYS A 249 11.57 8.89 -11.57
CA LYS A 249 12.12 9.78 -10.52
C LYS A 249 11.11 10.15 -9.42
N SER A 250 9.86 9.73 -9.54
CA SER A 250 8.78 9.98 -8.58
C SER A 250 8.80 8.91 -7.48
N TYR A 251 9.70 9.06 -6.51
CA TYR A 251 9.87 8.07 -5.42
C TYR A 251 8.63 7.92 -4.51
N GLU A 252 7.66 8.83 -4.60
CA GLU A 252 6.36 8.75 -3.93
C GLU A 252 5.63 7.43 -4.18
N TYR A 253 5.82 6.81 -5.35
CA TYR A 253 5.27 5.50 -5.67
C TYR A 253 5.69 4.40 -4.68
N LEU A 254 6.84 4.54 -4.02
CA LEU A 254 7.31 3.58 -3.01
C LEU A 254 6.38 3.50 -1.80
N LEU A 255 5.59 4.56 -1.51
CA LEU A 255 4.61 4.55 -0.43
C LEU A 255 3.53 3.47 -0.62
N LEU A 256 3.24 3.08 -1.87
CA LEU A 256 2.29 1.99 -2.18
C LEU A 256 2.75 0.65 -1.59
N LEU A 257 4.08 0.47 -1.39
CA LEU A 257 4.65 -0.72 -0.76
C LEU A 257 4.79 -0.61 0.76
N ALA A 258 4.58 0.56 1.37
CA ALA A 258 4.78 0.75 2.81
C ALA A 258 3.94 -0.22 3.65
N PHE A 259 2.65 -0.35 3.31
CA PHE A 259 1.73 -1.25 4.01
C PHE A 259 2.14 -2.73 3.90
N PRO A 260 2.24 -3.33 2.70
CA PRO A 260 2.59 -4.74 2.59
C PRO A 260 3.99 -5.05 3.14
N SER A 261 4.97 -4.18 2.89
CA SER A 261 6.35 -4.39 3.37
C SER A 261 6.41 -4.44 4.90
N SER A 262 5.65 -3.58 5.57
CA SER A 262 5.57 -3.56 7.04
C SER A 262 5.05 -4.87 7.61
N ILE A 263 4.05 -5.49 6.98
CA ILE A 263 3.51 -6.79 7.40
C ILE A 263 4.51 -7.92 7.12
N ILE A 264 5.09 -7.94 5.92
CA ILE A 264 6.04 -8.98 5.49
C ILE A 264 7.26 -8.99 6.41
N LEU A 265 7.87 -7.81 6.63
CA LEU A 265 9.08 -7.66 7.43
C LEU A 265 8.81 -7.87 8.91
N SER A 266 7.68 -7.38 9.46
CA SER A 266 7.37 -7.66 10.87
C SER A 266 7.25 -9.15 11.14
N ARG A 267 6.67 -9.90 10.19
CA ARG A 267 6.55 -11.35 10.29
C ARG A 267 7.92 -12.00 10.24
N MET A 268 8.77 -11.60 9.29
CA MET A 268 10.14 -12.08 9.18
C MET A 268 10.93 -11.85 10.48
N LEU A 269 10.95 -10.60 10.98
CA LEU A 269 11.64 -10.22 12.21
C LEU A 269 11.18 -11.06 13.40
N ARG A 270 9.88 -11.33 13.53
CA ARG A 270 9.34 -12.16 14.61
C ARG A 270 9.87 -13.60 14.59
N PHE A 271 10.07 -14.17 13.40
CA PHE A 271 10.49 -15.56 13.23
C PHE A 271 12.01 -15.75 13.13
N LEU A 272 12.80 -14.67 13.22
CA LEU A 272 14.25 -14.79 13.31
C LEU A 272 14.65 -15.50 14.62
N PRO A 273 15.64 -16.41 14.57
CA PRO A 273 15.91 -17.35 15.68
C PRO A 273 16.58 -16.70 16.89
N LYS A 274 17.35 -15.63 16.70
CA LYS A 274 18.14 -14.98 17.75
C LYS A 274 17.68 -13.54 17.95
N TYR A 275 17.57 -13.10 19.21
CA TYR A 275 17.11 -11.75 19.55
C TYR A 275 17.95 -10.65 18.91
N TRP A 276 19.29 -10.77 18.94
CA TRP A 276 20.18 -9.80 18.32
C TRP A 276 19.95 -9.66 16.81
N MET A 277 19.55 -10.73 16.10
CA MET A 277 19.24 -10.66 14.68
C MET A 277 17.98 -9.84 14.44
N GLN A 278 16.99 -9.91 15.34
CA GLN A 278 15.76 -9.10 15.27
C GLN A 278 16.09 -7.62 15.43
N GLU A 279 16.92 -7.28 16.41
CA GLU A 279 17.37 -5.91 16.68
C GLU A 279 18.19 -5.34 15.52
N VAL A 280 19.24 -6.04 15.10
CA VAL A 280 20.10 -5.58 13.99
C VAL A 280 19.29 -5.40 12.72
N SER A 281 18.38 -6.32 12.41
CA SER A 281 17.50 -6.23 11.25
C SER A 281 16.52 -5.05 11.33
N LEU A 282 15.98 -4.76 12.52
CA LEU A 282 15.12 -3.58 12.73
C LEU A 282 15.91 -2.29 12.52
N TRP A 283 17.09 -2.17 13.12
CA TRP A 283 17.95 -0.99 12.98
C TRP A 283 18.41 -0.78 11.54
N LEU A 284 18.72 -1.86 10.83
CA LEU A 284 19.06 -1.82 9.42
C LEU A 284 17.91 -1.23 8.58
N ILE A 285 16.66 -1.62 8.84
CA ILE A 285 15.48 -1.03 8.16
C ILE A 285 15.38 0.47 8.45
N ILE A 286 15.51 0.86 9.73
CA ILE A 286 15.40 2.27 10.16
C ILE A 286 16.50 3.10 9.50
N ILE A 287 17.76 2.66 9.57
CA ILE A 287 18.91 3.36 8.99
C ILE A 287 18.75 3.48 7.48
N SER A 288 18.36 2.40 6.79
CA SER A 288 18.09 2.43 5.34
C SER A 288 17.06 3.50 4.95
N LEU A 289 15.95 3.60 5.69
CA LEU A 289 14.89 4.59 5.43
C LEU A 289 15.33 6.02 5.76
N ILE A 290 16.08 6.21 6.85
CA ILE A 290 16.63 7.52 7.22
C ILE A 290 17.67 7.98 6.18
N THR A 291 18.59 7.09 5.77
CA THR A 291 19.58 7.40 4.74
C THR A 291 18.93 7.70 3.40
N PHE A 292 17.88 6.97 3.02
CA PHE A 292 17.09 7.30 1.83
C PHE A 292 16.44 8.68 1.93
N LYS A 293 15.77 8.99 3.05
CA LYS A 293 15.14 10.30 3.28
C LYS A 293 16.16 11.44 3.28
N ALA A 294 17.30 11.25 3.93
CA ALA A 294 18.38 12.23 3.94
C ALA A 294 18.98 12.41 2.53
N GLY A 295 19.22 11.32 1.80
CA GLY A 295 19.74 11.35 0.44
C GLY A 295 18.84 12.13 -0.51
N THR A 296 17.53 11.90 -0.45
CA THR A 296 16.54 12.63 -1.27
C THR A 296 16.39 14.10 -0.85
N TYR A 297 16.42 14.41 0.46
CA TYR A 297 16.27 15.77 0.96
C TYR A 297 17.49 16.65 0.68
N PHE A 298 18.70 16.11 0.88
CA PHE A 298 19.97 16.83 0.68
C PHE A 298 20.57 16.64 -0.71
N GLN A 299 19.90 15.91 -1.61
CA GLN A 299 20.38 15.62 -2.97
C GLN A 299 21.79 15.03 -3.00
N LEU A 300 22.07 14.07 -2.11
CA LEU A 300 23.40 13.50 -1.92
C LEU A 300 23.83 12.50 -3.01
N PHE A 301 22.90 12.08 -3.90
CA PHE A 301 23.10 11.03 -4.90
C PHE A 301 22.52 11.39 -6.26
#